data_AF-A0A1G1B4U7-F1
#
_entry.id   AF-A0A1G1B4U7-F1
#
_cell.length_a   1.000
_cell.length_b   1.000
_cell.length_c   1.000
_cell.angle_alpha   90.00
_cell.angle_beta   90.00
_cell.angle_gamma   90.00
#
_symmetry.space_group_name_H-M   'P 1'
#
loop_
_entity.id
_entity.type
_entity.pdbx_description
1 polymer ?
#
loop_
_entity_poly.entity_id
_entity_poly.type
_entity_poly.pdbx_seq_one_letter_code
_entity_poly.pdbx_strand_id
1 'polypeptide(L)'
;MPLAIKQLALKWSAVTLASLALCGCLGGSIAQQIARSLLLQGADKATAAAMDAHERNEKSAAQNAPLKDTVPNDYQIAFLRSGFETIQPQVEPFPQMLYEQETPIQFMQESKLVSVEVWNLLIGDEKQSVFEKARLQGSTIIPPKEEWSQWQIAVGAAENNPSNNKQQPITFLVSPDIGKMRSGTKVIVELSSAEELSIARYALN
;
A
#
# COMPACT_ATOMS: atom_id res chain seq x y z
N MET A 1 32.57 -49.36 40.83
CA MET A 1 32.38 -48.60 39.56
C MET A 1 31.04 -47.83 39.41
N PRO A 2 30.34 -47.31 40.46
CA PRO A 2 29.11 -46.50 40.23
C PRO A 2 29.29 -44.97 40.35
N LEU A 3 30.45 -44.46 40.78
CA LEU A 3 30.62 -43.03 41.08
C LEU A 3 30.88 -42.14 39.85
N ALA A 4 31.57 -42.68 38.83
CA ALA A 4 31.96 -41.90 37.65
C ALA A 4 30.76 -41.55 36.74
N ILE A 5 29.75 -42.43 36.66
CA ILE A 5 28.57 -42.26 35.81
C ILE A 5 27.66 -41.15 36.36
N LYS A 6 27.55 -41.03 37.70
CA LYS A 6 26.75 -39.96 38.34
C LYS A 6 27.35 -38.57 38.10
N GLN A 7 28.67 -38.45 38.08
CA GLN A 7 29.33 -37.17 37.80
C GLN A 7 29.22 -36.76 36.34
N LEU A 8 29.19 -37.72 35.41
CA LEU A 8 28.98 -37.43 33.99
C LEU A 8 27.53 -37.00 33.73
N ALA A 9 26.54 -37.70 34.31
CA ALA A 9 25.12 -37.33 34.18
C ALA A 9 24.80 -35.93 34.76
N LEU A 10 25.41 -35.56 35.90
CA LEU A 10 25.22 -34.26 36.53
C LEU A 10 25.85 -33.11 35.70
N LYS A 11 27.01 -33.37 35.08
CA LYS A 11 27.65 -32.40 34.18
C LYS A 11 26.83 -32.20 32.91
N TRP A 12 26.21 -33.25 32.37
CA TRP A 12 25.39 -33.15 31.18
C TRP A 12 24.02 -32.50 31.45
N SER A 13 23.42 -32.71 32.63
CA SER A 13 22.16 -32.01 32.99
C SER A 13 22.36 -30.52 33.27
N ALA A 14 23.53 -30.13 33.78
CA ALA A 14 23.87 -28.72 33.97
C ALA A 14 24.02 -27.99 32.62
N VAL A 15 24.56 -28.67 31.61
CA VAL A 15 24.75 -28.12 30.25
C VAL A 15 23.41 -27.95 29.51
N THR A 16 22.48 -28.91 29.66
CA THR A 16 21.15 -28.78 29.04
C THR A 16 20.29 -27.71 29.71
N LEU A 17 20.38 -27.54 31.04
CA LEU A 17 19.66 -26.48 31.73
C LEU A 17 20.20 -25.08 31.38
N ALA A 18 21.51 -24.96 31.16
CA ALA A 18 22.13 -23.71 30.71
C ALA A 18 21.74 -23.36 29.27
N SER A 19 21.61 -24.33 28.35
CA SER A 19 21.24 -24.04 26.96
C SER A 19 19.78 -23.57 26.81
N LEU A 20 18.86 -24.06 27.65
CA LEU A 20 17.48 -23.57 27.73
C LEU A 20 17.39 -22.13 28.27
N ALA A 21 18.28 -21.74 29.18
CA ALA A 21 18.35 -20.37 29.69
C ALA A 21 18.89 -19.38 28.65
N LEU A 22 19.87 -19.79 27.82
CA LEU A 22 20.42 -18.93 26.76
C LEU A 22 19.51 -18.79 25.52
N CYS A 23 18.63 -19.76 25.24
CA CYS A 23 17.64 -19.63 24.15
C CYS A 23 16.41 -18.79 24.53
N GLY A 24 16.25 -18.40 25.80
CA GLY A 24 15.11 -17.60 26.28
C GLY A 24 15.15 -16.12 25.91
N CYS A 25 16.29 -15.58 25.48
CA CYS A 25 16.44 -14.13 25.27
C CYS A 25 15.96 -13.62 23.90
N LEU A 26 15.62 -14.50 22.95
CA LEU A 26 15.07 -14.11 21.64
C LEU A 26 13.55 -14.37 21.48
N GLY A 27 12.91 -15.09 22.40
CA GLY A 27 11.47 -15.43 22.33
C GLY A 27 10.52 -14.39 22.92
N GLY A 28 11.04 -13.42 23.68
CA GLY A 28 10.20 -12.42 24.38
C GLY A 28 9.43 -11.48 23.44
N SER A 29 10.00 -11.13 22.28
CA SER A 29 9.39 -10.16 21.37
C SER A 29 8.16 -10.71 20.65
N ILE A 30 8.15 -11.99 20.27
CA ILE A 30 7.03 -12.63 19.55
C ILE A 30 5.84 -12.84 20.47
N ALA A 31 6.06 -13.32 21.71
CA ALA A 31 4.98 -13.49 22.69
C ALA A 31 4.33 -12.15 23.07
N GLN A 32 5.14 -11.10 23.19
CA GLN A 32 4.65 -9.76 23.52
C GLN A 32 3.84 -9.12 22.38
N GLN A 33 4.08 -9.51 21.12
CA GLN A 33 3.29 -9.06 19.98
C GLN A 33 1.92 -9.75 19.90
N ILE A 34 1.85 -11.06 20.15
CA ILE A 34 0.58 -11.82 20.13
C ILE A 34 -0.36 -11.40 21.27
N ALA A 35 0.20 -11.09 22.45
CA ALA A 35 -0.58 -10.60 23.58
C ALA A 35 -1.22 -9.22 23.32
N ARG A 36 -0.52 -8.33 22.60
CA ARG A 36 -1.04 -6.99 22.26
C ARG A 36 -2.19 -7.06 21.25
N SER A 37 -2.12 -7.95 20.26
CA SER A 37 -3.19 -8.10 19.26
C SER A 37 -4.50 -8.65 19.84
N LEU A 38 -4.42 -9.59 20.80
CA LEU A 38 -5.60 -10.15 21.45
C LEU A 38 -6.28 -9.15 22.40
N LEU A 39 -5.50 -8.27 23.04
CA LEU A 39 -6.02 -7.22 23.92
C LEU A 39 -6.82 -6.17 23.12
N LEU A 40 -6.26 -5.70 22.00
CA LEU A 40 -6.92 -4.71 21.13
C LEU A 40 -8.24 -5.24 20.52
N GLN A 41 -8.24 -6.47 19.99
CA GLN A 41 -9.46 -7.08 19.46
C GLN A 41 -10.54 -7.29 20.54
N GLY A 42 -10.14 -7.56 21.79
CA GLY A 42 -11.07 -7.64 22.92
C GLY A 42 -11.71 -6.29 23.28
N ALA A 43 -10.92 -5.21 23.27
CA ALA A 43 -11.39 -3.87 23.57
C ALA A 43 -12.36 -3.32 22.51
N ASP A 44 -12.06 -3.53 21.23
CA ASP A 44 -12.92 -3.10 20.13
C ASP A 44 -14.27 -3.84 20.16
N LYS A 45 -14.24 -5.16 20.44
CA LYS A 45 -15.45 -5.98 20.51
C LYS A 45 -16.35 -5.61 21.70
N ALA A 46 -15.76 -5.28 22.84
CA ALA A 46 -16.52 -4.83 24.01
C ALA A 46 -17.19 -3.47 23.75
N THR A 47 -16.51 -2.58 23.04
CA THR A 47 -17.04 -1.25 22.70
C THR A 47 -18.17 -1.34 21.68
N ALA A 48 -18.03 -2.16 20.64
CA ALA A 48 -19.09 -2.41 19.67
C ALA A 48 -20.34 -3.04 20.32
N ALA A 49 -20.14 -4.03 21.21
CA ALA A 49 -21.25 -4.67 21.92
C ALA A 49 -21.96 -3.70 22.90
N ALA A 50 -21.21 -2.82 23.55
CA ALA A 50 -21.78 -1.80 24.44
C ALA A 50 -22.59 -0.76 23.64
N MET A 51 -22.11 -0.36 22.46
CA MET A 51 -22.80 0.58 21.59
C MET A 51 -24.09 -0.01 21.01
N ASP A 52 -24.05 -1.25 20.50
CA ASP A 52 -25.24 -1.96 20.01
C ASP A 52 -26.29 -2.17 21.11
N ALA A 53 -25.85 -2.48 22.33
CA ALA A 53 -26.75 -2.65 23.47
C ALA A 53 -27.40 -1.31 23.88
N HIS A 54 -26.66 -0.21 23.81
CA HIS A 54 -27.18 1.12 24.08
C HIS A 54 -28.22 1.54 23.03
N GLU A 55 -27.92 1.35 21.74
CA GLU A 55 -28.85 1.71 20.66
C GLU A 55 -30.17 0.93 20.74
N ARG A 56 -30.11 -0.38 21.06
CA ARG A 56 -31.33 -1.19 21.27
C ARG A 56 -32.13 -0.70 22.47
N ASN A 57 -31.47 -0.31 23.55
CA ASN A 57 -32.14 0.18 24.76
C ASN A 57 -32.75 1.57 24.55
N GLU A 58 -32.11 2.46 23.79
CA GLU A 58 -32.70 3.74 23.41
C GLU A 58 -33.92 3.56 22.49
N LYS A 59 -33.84 2.65 21.51
CA LYS A 59 -34.97 2.33 20.63
C LYS A 59 -36.17 1.78 21.41
N SER A 60 -35.95 0.88 22.35
CA SER A 60 -37.04 0.33 23.19
C SER A 60 -37.56 1.36 24.20
N ALA A 61 -36.69 2.21 24.76
CA ALA A 61 -37.08 3.29 25.66
C ALA A 61 -37.91 4.37 24.93
N ALA A 62 -37.56 4.70 23.69
CA ALA A 62 -38.33 5.64 22.87
C ALA A 62 -39.71 5.08 22.47
N GLN A 63 -39.81 3.78 22.17
CA GLN A 63 -41.08 3.13 21.84
C GLN A 63 -42.04 3.05 23.04
N ASN A 64 -41.50 2.91 24.25
CA ASN A 64 -42.29 2.76 25.48
C ASN A 64 -42.24 4.00 26.38
N ALA A 65 -41.80 5.15 25.84
CA ALA A 65 -41.71 6.38 26.60
C ALA A 65 -43.12 6.81 27.03
N PRO A 66 -43.42 6.87 28.34
CA PRO A 66 -44.71 7.33 28.80
C PRO A 66 -44.88 8.81 28.38
N LEU A 67 -45.97 9.10 27.67
CA LEU A 67 -46.33 10.46 27.33
C LEU A 67 -46.50 11.24 28.63
N LYS A 68 -45.77 12.34 28.76
CA LYS A 68 -45.83 13.19 29.95
C LYS A 68 -47.21 13.84 30.00
N ASP A 69 -47.86 13.81 31.17
CA ASP A 69 -49.19 14.39 31.44
C ASP A 69 -49.15 15.94 31.44
N THR A 70 -48.72 16.51 30.32
CA THR A 70 -48.69 17.94 30.06
C THR A 70 -49.74 18.26 29.03
N VAL A 71 -50.50 19.33 29.26
CA VAL A 71 -51.47 19.85 28.28
C VAL A 71 -50.71 20.09 26.96
N PRO A 72 -51.10 19.44 25.85
CA PRO A 72 -50.43 19.62 24.57
C PRO A 72 -50.46 21.09 24.17
N ASN A 73 -49.30 21.66 23.84
CA ASN A 73 -49.23 23.03 23.36
C ASN A 73 -49.80 23.14 21.93
N ASP A 74 -50.07 24.36 21.47
CA ASP A 74 -50.71 24.60 20.16
C ASP A 74 -49.95 23.95 18.99
N TYR A 75 -48.62 23.88 19.07
CA TYR A 75 -47.79 23.20 18.07
C TYR A 75 -47.98 21.68 18.08
N GLN A 76 -48.07 21.05 19.25
CA GLN A 76 -48.34 19.62 19.37
C GLN A 76 -49.76 19.27 18.91
N ILE A 77 -50.74 20.13 19.17
CA ILE A 77 -52.11 19.96 18.67
C ILE A 77 -52.15 20.08 17.14
N ALA A 78 -51.44 21.07 16.58
CA ALA A 78 -51.31 21.21 15.14
C ALA A 78 -50.65 19.99 14.50
N PHE A 79 -49.59 19.45 15.13
CA PHE A 79 -48.92 18.22 14.72
C PHE A 79 -49.85 16.98 14.80
N LEU A 80 -50.59 16.80 15.88
CA LEU A 80 -51.54 15.68 16.01
C LEU A 80 -52.68 15.76 14.98
N ARG A 81 -53.05 16.97 14.55
CA ARG A 81 -54.10 17.22 13.57
C ARG A 81 -53.60 17.30 12.14
N SER A 82 -52.29 17.34 11.90
CA SER A 82 -51.73 17.60 10.57
C SER A 82 -51.94 16.46 9.58
N GLY A 83 -52.63 15.37 9.95
CA GLY A 83 -53.06 14.31 9.05
C GLY A 83 -51.87 13.78 8.26
N PHE A 84 -50.96 13.06 8.92
CA PHE A 84 -49.82 12.48 8.23
C PHE A 84 -50.32 11.47 7.20
N GLU A 85 -50.18 11.82 5.93
CA GLU A 85 -50.29 10.83 4.86
C GLU A 85 -49.04 9.95 4.91
N THR A 86 -49.24 8.63 4.93
CA THR A 86 -48.14 7.69 4.81
C THR A 86 -47.51 7.88 3.44
N ILE A 87 -46.39 8.60 3.39
CA ILE A 87 -45.59 8.77 2.17
C ILE A 87 -45.10 7.37 1.82
N GLN A 88 -45.71 6.76 0.81
CA GLN A 88 -45.14 5.56 0.22
C GLN A 88 -43.79 5.96 -0.36
N PRO A 89 -42.68 5.31 0.03
CA PRO A 89 -41.38 5.65 -0.50
C PRO A 89 -41.45 5.44 -2.01
N GLN A 90 -41.52 6.55 -2.76
CA GLN A 90 -41.27 6.49 -4.18
C GLN A 90 -39.80 6.15 -4.33
N VAL A 91 -39.54 4.95 -4.82
CA VAL A 91 -38.22 4.56 -5.28
C VAL A 91 -37.94 5.47 -6.46
N GLU A 92 -37.16 6.52 -6.23
CA GLU A 92 -36.58 7.29 -7.32
C GLU A 92 -35.87 6.28 -8.22
N PRO A 93 -36.27 6.14 -9.49
CA PRO A 93 -35.55 5.27 -10.39
C PRO A 93 -34.12 5.80 -10.42
N PHE A 94 -33.16 4.93 -10.12
CA PHE A 94 -31.75 5.28 -10.31
C PHE A 94 -31.61 5.95 -11.67
N PRO A 95 -30.83 7.05 -11.76
CA PRO A 95 -30.58 7.68 -13.04
C PRO A 95 -30.28 6.57 -14.03
N GLN A 96 -31.11 6.47 -15.07
CA GLN A 96 -30.79 5.55 -16.15
C GLN A 96 -29.43 6.03 -16.60
N MET A 97 -28.42 5.19 -16.37
CA MET A 97 -27.10 5.41 -16.93
C MET A 97 -27.39 5.51 -18.42
N LEU A 98 -27.44 6.75 -18.94
CA LEU A 98 -26.96 6.98 -20.28
C LEU A 98 -25.64 6.25 -20.23
N TYR A 99 -25.55 5.16 -20.98
CA TYR A 99 -24.28 4.61 -21.38
C TYR A 99 -23.65 5.69 -22.25
N GLU A 100 -23.19 6.75 -21.57
CA GLU A 100 -22.02 7.46 -21.95
C GLU A 100 -21.01 6.34 -22.06
N GLN A 101 -20.76 5.96 -23.31
CA GLN A 101 -19.87 4.89 -23.67
C GLN A 101 -18.58 5.22 -22.93
N GLU A 102 -18.37 4.52 -21.81
CA GLU A 102 -17.23 4.70 -20.94
C GLU A 102 -16.04 4.46 -21.85
N THR A 103 -15.43 5.54 -22.33
CA THR A 103 -14.06 5.45 -22.79
C THR A 103 -13.35 4.79 -21.63
N PRO A 104 -12.79 3.58 -21.81
CA PRO A 104 -12.31 2.77 -20.71
C PRO A 104 -11.43 3.67 -19.87
N ILE A 105 -11.80 3.85 -18.59
CA ILE A 105 -10.96 4.57 -17.63
C ILE A 105 -9.62 3.87 -17.74
N GLN A 106 -8.65 4.52 -18.37
CA GLN A 106 -7.31 3.97 -18.45
C GLN A 106 -6.86 3.92 -17.01
N PHE A 107 -6.76 2.70 -16.48
CA PHE A 107 -6.18 2.45 -15.18
C PHE A 107 -4.88 3.26 -15.15
N MET A 108 -4.85 4.25 -14.26
CA MET A 108 -3.68 5.10 -14.09
C MET A 108 -2.53 4.16 -13.73
N GLN A 109 -1.67 3.88 -14.72
CA GLN A 109 -0.54 2.98 -14.54
C GLN A 109 0.36 3.64 -13.51
N GLU A 110 0.38 3.07 -12.30
CA GLU A 110 1.23 3.54 -11.22
C GLU A 110 2.69 3.32 -11.65
N SER A 111 3.34 4.41 -12.04
CA SER A 111 4.72 4.40 -12.47
C SER A 111 5.62 4.34 -11.24
N LYS A 112 6.36 3.24 -11.06
CA LYS A 112 7.18 3.02 -9.86
C LYS A 112 8.50 3.78 -9.97
N LEU A 113 8.77 4.67 -9.01
CA LEU A 113 10.06 5.36 -8.87
C LEU A 113 11.07 4.47 -8.12
N VAL A 114 12.26 4.27 -8.70
CA VAL A 114 13.32 3.43 -8.15
C VAL A 114 14.67 4.14 -8.20
N SER A 115 15.47 4.03 -7.14
CA SER A 115 16.87 4.48 -7.12
C SER A 115 17.73 3.50 -7.92
N VAL A 116 18.36 4.01 -8.98
CA VAL A 116 19.19 3.26 -9.92
C VAL A 116 20.57 3.87 -9.97
N GLU A 117 21.60 3.03 -9.92
CA GLU A 117 22.98 3.43 -10.17
C GLU A 117 23.30 3.28 -11.66
N VAL A 118 23.79 4.34 -12.28
CA VAL A 118 24.21 4.35 -13.69
C VAL A 118 25.48 3.51 -13.84
N TRP A 119 25.47 2.49 -14.71
CA TRP A 119 26.65 1.71 -15.04
C TRP A 119 27.31 2.18 -16.33
N ASN A 120 26.51 2.38 -17.37
CA ASN A 120 27.00 2.76 -18.69
C ASN A 120 26.02 3.71 -19.40
N LEU A 121 26.53 4.43 -20.39
CA LEU A 121 25.76 5.26 -21.31
C LEU A 121 25.84 4.65 -22.71
N LEU A 122 24.70 4.48 -23.37
CA LEU A 122 24.64 4.00 -24.75
C LEU A 122 24.92 5.17 -25.70
N ILE A 123 25.78 4.91 -26.69
CA ILE A 123 26.28 5.92 -27.64
C ILE A 123 26.23 5.31 -29.05
N GLY A 124 26.12 6.15 -30.08
CA GLY A 124 26.20 5.73 -31.49
C GLY A 124 25.01 4.87 -31.92
N ASP A 125 25.31 3.76 -32.60
CA ASP A 125 24.32 2.90 -33.24
C ASP A 125 23.41 2.18 -32.23
N GLU A 126 23.95 1.79 -31.07
CA GLU A 126 23.17 1.17 -29.99
C GLU A 126 22.08 2.12 -29.50
N LYS A 127 22.45 3.38 -29.25
CA LYS A 127 21.50 4.43 -28.85
C LYS A 127 20.40 4.62 -29.90
N GLN A 128 20.76 4.66 -31.19
CA GLN A 128 19.79 4.80 -32.28
C GLN A 128 18.82 3.61 -32.33
N SER A 129 19.33 2.38 -32.23
CA SER A 129 18.50 1.17 -32.27
C SER A 129 17.50 1.10 -31.11
N VAL A 130 17.88 1.56 -29.91
CA VAL A 130 16.97 1.61 -28.76
C VAL A 130 15.85 2.63 -28.99
N PHE A 131 16.18 3.83 -29.50
CA PHE A 131 15.16 4.83 -29.85
C PHE A 131 14.22 4.35 -30.95
N GLU A 132 14.74 3.71 -32.00
CA GLU A 132 13.92 3.17 -33.08
C GLU A 132 13.02 2.04 -32.60
N LYS A 133 13.54 1.11 -31.79
CA LYS A 133 12.76 0.04 -31.19
C LYS A 133 11.61 0.61 -30.35
N ALA A 134 11.93 1.56 -29.46
CA ALA A 134 10.95 2.12 -28.56
C ALA A 134 9.88 2.95 -29.34
N ARG A 135 10.28 3.60 -30.45
CA ARG A 135 9.34 4.29 -31.37
C ARG A 135 8.40 3.31 -32.06
N LEU A 136 8.92 2.17 -32.54
CA LEU A 136 8.11 1.12 -33.17
C LEU A 136 7.12 0.48 -32.18
N GLN A 137 7.47 0.45 -30.90
CA GLN A 137 6.60 0.00 -29.81
C GLN A 137 5.52 1.03 -29.44
N GLY A 138 5.55 2.24 -30.01
CA GLY A 138 4.55 3.28 -29.76
C GLY A 138 4.66 3.94 -28.39
N SER A 139 5.85 3.90 -27.75
CA SER A 139 6.01 4.49 -26.43
C SER A 139 5.82 6.01 -26.46
N THR A 140 5.01 6.51 -25.54
CA THR A 140 4.64 7.93 -25.44
C THR A 140 5.71 8.80 -24.76
N ILE A 141 6.75 8.18 -24.19
CA ILE A 141 7.81 8.84 -23.41
C ILE A 141 8.97 9.34 -24.28
N ILE A 142 9.04 8.91 -25.53
CA ILE A 142 10.20 9.17 -26.40
C ILE A 142 10.10 10.56 -27.02
N PRO A 143 11.21 11.33 -27.03
CA PRO A 143 11.24 12.62 -27.70
C PRO A 143 11.14 12.51 -29.24
N PRO A 144 10.75 13.61 -29.92
CA PRO A 144 10.83 13.72 -31.37
C PRO A 144 12.22 13.37 -31.92
N LYS A 145 12.29 12.87 -33.16
CA LYS A 145 13.54 12.37 -33.76
C LYS A 145 14.63 13.44 -33.84
N GLU A 146 14.22 14.70 -33.99
CA GLU A 146 15.06 15.88 -34.07
C GLU A 146 15.84 16.12 -32.77
N GLU A 147 15.30 15.67 -31.63
CA GLU A 147 15.89 15.90 -30.30
C GLU A 147 16.78 14.74 -29.80
N TRP A 148 16.81 13.61 -30.51
CA TRP A 148 17.54 12.41 -30.07
C TRP A 148 19.03 12.65 -29.80
N SER A 149 19.64 13.66 -30.42
CA SER A 149 21.03 14.02 -30.16
C SER A 149 21.27 14.56 -28.75
N GLN A 150 20.29 15.25 -28.16
CA GLN A 150 20.40 15.91 -26.85
C GLN A 150 20.12 14.94 -25.70
N TRP A 151 19.22 13.99 -25.94
CA TRP A 151 18.84 12.98 -24.96
C TRP A 151 19.91 11.89 -24.83
N GLN A 152 20.07 11.33 -23.63
CA GLN A 152 21.01 10.26 -23.36
C GLN A 152 20.26 8.99 -22.97
N ILE A 153 20.83 7.82 -23.28
CA ILE A 153 20.30 6.54 -22.82
C ILE A 153 21.33 5.95 -21.87
N ALA A 154 20.89 5.59 -20.68
CA ALA A 154 21.71 5.01 -19.64
C ALA A 154 21.24 3.57 -19.34
N VAL A 155 22.18 2.75 -18.90
CA VAL A 155 21.91 1.42 -18.37
C VAL A 155 22.44 1.38 -16.95
N GLY A 156 21.62 0.89 -16.02
CA GLY A 156 21.96 0.80 -14.62
C GLY A 156 21.21 -0.32 -13.92
N ALA A 157 21.36 -0.45 -12.62
CA ALA A 157 20.53 -1.37 -11.84
C ALA A 157 20.02 -0.71 -10.56
N ALA A 158 18.88 -1.22 -10.08
CA ALA A 158 18.30 -0.78 -8.82
C ALA A 158 19.24 -1.11 -7.64
N GLU A 159 19.45 -0.14 -6.77
CA GLU A 159 20.35 -0.26 -5.61
C GLU A 159 19.82 -1.26 -4.57
N ASN A 160 18.49 -1.41 -4.48
CA ASN A 160 17.82 -2.20 -3.45
C ASN A 160 17.08 -3.40 -4.03
N ASN A 161 17.79 -4.53 -4.16
CA ASN A 161 17.14 -5.83 -4.06
C ASN A 161 17.95 -6.75 -3.13
N PRO A 162 17.81 -6.59 -1.79
CA PRO A 162 18.50 -7.44 -0.82
C PRO A 162 18.09 -8.92 -0.89
N SER A 163 17.10 -9.26 -1.71
CA SER A 163 16.50 -10.60 -1.82
C SER A 163 16.85 -11.33 -3.12
N ASN A 164 17.53 -10.69 -4.08
CA ASN A 164 17.87 -11.30 -5.36
C ASN A 164 19.29 -10.88 -5.78
N ASN A 165 20.24 -11.81 -5.74
CA ASN A 165 21.62 -11.66 -6.22
C ASN A 165 21.73 -11.36 -7.75
N LYS A 166 20.61 -11.11 -8.43
CA LYS A 166 20.57 -10.74 -9.84
C LYS A 166 20.09 -9.29 -9.94
N GLN A 167 21.05 -8.38 -9.96
CA GLN A 167 20.82 -7.01 -10.41
C GLN A 167 20.35 -7.07 -11.87
N GLN A 168 19.07 -6.78 -12.10
CA GLN A 168 18.54 -6.71 -13.47
C GLN A 168 18.93 -5.36 -14.08
N PRO A 169 19.56 -5.35 -15.27
CA PRO A 169 19.89 -4.11 -15.95
C PRO A 169 18.60 -3.43 -16.43
N ILE A 170 18.45 -2.16 -16.08
CA ILE A 170 17.37 -1.28 -16.46
C ILE A 170 17.96 -0.30 -17.48
N THR A 171 17.37 -0.28 -18.68
CA THR A 171 17.69 0.73 -19.70
C THR A 171 16.70 1.88 -19.54
N PHE A 172 17.20 3.10 -19.42
CA PHE A 172 16.36 4.27 -19.19
C PHE A 172 16.87 5.50 -19.93
N LEU A 173 15.94 6.40 -20.18
CA LEU A 173 16.10 7.64 -20.90
C LEU A 173 16.47 8.77 -19.93
N VAL A 174 17.39 9.64 -20.33
CA VAL A 174 17.85 10.77 -19.54
C VAL A 174 17.58 12.06 -20.33
N SER A 175 16.74 12.93 -19.76
CA SER A 175 16.44 14.25 -20.31
C SER A 175 17.68 15.15 -20.26
N PRO A 176 17.88 16.05 -21.26
CA PRO A 176 18.91 17.09 -21.19
C PRO A 176 18.83 17.96 -19.92
N ASP A 177 17.65 18.10 -19.30
CA ASP A 177 17.45 18.90 -18.08
C ASP A 177 18.22 18.38 -16.87
N ILE A 178 18.47 17.06 -16.82
CA ILE A 178 19.21 16.41 -15.73
C ILE A 178 20.72 16.64 -15.90
N GLY A 179 21.16 17.02 -17.10
CA GLY A 179 22.56 17.23 -17.43
C GLY A 179 23.32 15.94 -17.76
N LYS A 180 24.64 16.03 -17.76
CA LYS A 180 25.51 14.92 -18.15
C LYS A 180 25.68 13.93 -17.00
N MET A 181 25.27 12.69 -17.21
CA MET A 181 25.48 11.62 -16.25
C MET A 181 26.86 10.97 -16.41
N ARG A 182 27.35 10.36 -15.33
CA ARG A 182 28.56 9.54 -15.31
C ARG A 182 28.24 8.17 -14.73
N SER A 183 29.08 7.19 -15.03
CA SER A 183 29.03 5.90 -14.33
C SER A 183 29.18 6.12 -12.82
N GLY A 184 28.42 5.37 -12.02
CA GLY A 184 28.32 5.49 -10.56
C GLY A 184 27.40 6.60 -10.06
N THR A 185 26.79 7.39 -10.94
CA THR A 185 25.82 8.42 -10.52
C THR A 185 24.50 7.75 -10.12
N LYS A 186 23.90 8.19 -9.00
CA LYS A 186 22.61 7.70 -8.53
C LYS A 186 21.47 8.56 -9.04
N VAL A 187 20.42 7.91 -9.52
CA VAL A 187 19.31 8.58 -10.20
C VAL A 187 17.99 7.93 -9.81
N ILE A 188 16.93 8.72 -9.74
CA ILE A 188 15.59 8.20 -9.56
C ILE A 188 14.99 8.00 -10.95
N VAL A 189 14.71 6.74 -11.27
CA VAL A 189 14.15 6.29 -12.53
C VAL A 189 12.71 5.87 -12.31
N GLU A 190 11.83 6.38 -13.16
CA GLU A 190 10.46 5.93 -13.30
C GLU A 190 10.42 4.70 -14.21
N LEU A 191 10.05 3.55 -13.64
CA LEU A 191 9.91 2.30 -14.37
C LEU A 191 8.58 2.29 -15.13
N SER A 192 8.65 2.08 -16.45
CA SER A 192 7.44 1.79 -17.22
C SER A 192 7.00 0.34 -16.98
N SER A 193 5.69 0.14 -16.92
CA SER A 193 5.07 -1.17 -16.69
C SER A 193 4.86 -1.98 -17.98
N ALA A 194 5.06 -1.37 -19.15
CA ALA A 194 4.62 -1.90 -20.45
C ALA A 194 5.76 -2.18 -21.45
N GLU A 195 6.88 -2.78 -21.01
CA GLU A 195 8.10 -3.01 -21.84
C GLU A 195 8.68 -1.75 -22.50
N GLU A 196 8.22 -0.57 -22.10
CA GLU A 196 8.69 0.70 -22.64
C GLU A 196 10.00 1.13 -21.97
N LEU A 197 10.65 2.11 -22.59
CA LEU A 197 11.83 2.73 -22.04
C LEU A 197 11.48 3.48 -20.75
N SER A 198 12.18 3.16 -19.66
CA SER A 198 12.04 3.87 -18.38
C SER A 198 12.63 5.28 -18.48
N ILE A 199 12.25 6.22 -17.63
CA ILE A 199 12.74 7.61 -17.70
C ILE A 199 13.34 8.08 -16.37
N ALA A 200 14.52 8.69 -16.42
CA ALA A 200 15.10 9.37 -15.28
C ALA A 200 14.32 10.65 -14.99
N ARG A 201 13.87 10.82 -13.75
CA ARG A 201 13.16 12.03 -13.30
C ARG A 201 14.04 12.95 -12.47
N TYR A 202 14.94 12.38 -11.67
CA TYR A 202 15.79 13.14 -10.76
C TYR A 202 17.21 12.60 -10.73
N ALA A 203 18.21 13.49 -10.69
CA ALA A 203 19.58 13.16 -10.30
C ALA A 203 19.73 13.29 -8.78
N LEU A 204 20.38 12.32 -8.15
CA LEU A 204 20.78 12.37 -6.75
C LEU A 204 22.25 12.80 -6.73
N ASN A 205 22.47 14.10 -6.51
CA ASN A 205 23.80 14.70 -6.37
C ASN A 205 24.33 14.59 -4.94
#